data_AF-A0A5E8H6Q2-F1
#
_entry.id   AF-A0A5E8H6Q2-F1
#
_cell.length_a   1.000
_cell.length_b   1.000
_cell.length_c   1.000
_cell.angle_alpha   90.00
_cell.angle_beta   90.00
_cell.angle_gamma   90.00
#
_symmetry.space_group_name_H-M   'P 1'
#
loop_
_entity.id
_entity.type
_entity.pdbx_description
1 polymer ?
#
loop_
_entity_poly.entity_id
_entity_poly.type
_entity_poly.pdbx_seq_one_letter_code
_entity_poly.pdbx_strand_id
1 'polypeptide(L)'
;MTKTFKQLMLGGLMASTMIGGAAAEETIKVGILHSLSGTMAISETTLKDAMLMLIEEQNKKGGILGKKLEAVVVDPASDWPLFAEKARELIEVNGVDAVFGCWTSVSRKSVLPVFEELNSLLFYPVQYEGEESQRNVFYTGAAPNQQAIPAVDYLMNEEGVERWVLAGTDYVYPRTTNKILEAYLKSKGVAEEDIMINYTPFGHSDWQTIVSDIKAFGSAGKKTAVVSTINGDANVPFYKELGNAGIKAEDIPVVAFSVGEEELAGLDTAPLVGHLAAWNYFQSADTDANAEFIETWQAFVGDEERVTNDPMEAHYIGFNMWVEAVTKAGTTDPDAVIDAIVGVSVPNLTGGYSAMMPNHHITKPVLIGEIQDDGQFETVWETSGLVVGDAWSDYLDGSKDLIADWRAPLSCGNFNTATGKCGGSGS
;
A
#
# COMPACT_ATOMS: atom_id res chain seq x y z
N MET A 1 91.39 29.33 38.92
CA MET A 1 91.26 28.45 37.73
C MET A 1 89.82 27.98 37.70
N THR A 2 89.01 28.63 36.88
CA THR A 2 87.55 28.70 37.06
C THR A 2 86.84 28.10 35.85
N LYS A 3 85.82 27.28 36.14
CA LYS A 3 84.96 26.50 35.24
C LYS A 3 84.21 27.36 34.22
N THR A 4 83.90 26.79 33.05
CA THR A 4 82.65 27.09 32.34
C THR A 4 82.19 25.90 31.49
N PHE A 5 80.96 25.44 31.76
CA PHE A 5 80.19 24.45 31.01
C PHE A 5 79.29 25.20 30.01
N LYS A 6 79.20 24.78 28.74
CA LYS A 6 78.24 25.32 27.75
C LYS A 6 76.98 24.47 27.73
N GLN A 7 75.83 25.11 27.98
CA GLN A 7 74.48 24.56 27.81
C GLN A 7 74.06 24.62 26.33
N LEU A 8 73.51 23.51 25.82
CA LEU A 8 72.73 23.46 24.58
C LEU A 8 71.26 23.78 24.90
N MET A 9 70.68 24.76 24.22
CA MET A 9 69.22 25.01 24.23
C MET A 9 68.51 24.03 23.29
N LEU A 10 67.53 23.29 23.80
CA LEU A 10 66.53 22.59 23.01
C LEU A 10 65.28 23.49 22.91
N GLY A 11 64.98 23.98 21.71
CA GLY A 11 63.76 24.72 21.40
C GLY A 11 62.63 23.75 21.04
N GLY A 12 61.49 23.87 21.71
CA GLY A 12 60.29 23.06 21.46
C GLY A 12 59.49 23.53 20.25
N LEU A 13 58.90 22.56 19.55
CA LEU A 13 57.80 22.75 18.61
C LEU A 13 56.69 21.78 19.04
N MET A 14 55.67 22.27 19.74
CA MET A 14 54.43 21.52 19.94
C MET A 14 53.61 21.62 18.66
N ALA A 15 53.51 20.51 17.92
CA ALA A 15 52.52 20.36 16.87
C ALA A 15 51.18 20.00 17.53
N SER A 16 50.23 20.94 17.54
CA SER A 16 48.85 20.68 17.91
C SER A 16 48.15 19.94 16.76
N THR A 17 48.12 18.62 16.83
CA THR A 17 47.20 17.80 16.04
C THR A 17 45.78 18.08 16.52
N MET A 18 45.03 18.86 15.74
CA MET A 18 43.57 18.91 15.79
C MET A 18 43.05 17.53 15.38
N ILE A 19 42.76 16.68 16.37
CA ILE A 19 41.92 15.51 16.16
C ILE A 19 40.51 16.06 16.03
N GLY A 20 40.08 16.34 14.79
CA GLY A 20 38.66 16.49 14.50
C GLY A 20 38.01 15.16 14.81
N GLY A 21 37.24 15.10 15.90
CA GLY A 21 36.31 13.99 16.10
C GLY A 21 35.41 13.96 14.89
N ALA A 22 35.46 12.87 14.12
CA ALA A 22 34.40 12.56 13.19
C ALA A 22 33.13 12.48 14.03
N ALA A 23 32.28 13.50 13.95
CA ALA A 23 30.91 13.37 14.39
C ALA A 23 30.37 12.13 13.68
N ALA A 24 29.80 11.19 14.42
CA ALA A 24 29.04 10.12 13.80
C ALA A 24 28.08 10.79 12.82
N GLU A 25 28.18 10.43 11.54
CA GLU A 25 27.36 11.03 10.49
C GLU A 25 25.91 10.72 10.87
N GLU A 26 25.17 11.73 11.34
CA GLU A 26 23.78 11.54 11.76
C GLU A 26 22.99 11.10 10.53
N THR A 27 22.51 9.86 10.52
CA THR A 27 21.64 9.31 9.48
C THR A 27 20.18 9.69 9.76
N ILE A 28 19.36 9.69 8.71
CA ILE A 28 17.90 9.69 8.82
C ILE A 28 17.46 8.23 8.68
N LYS A 29 16.72 7.71 9.65
CA LYS A 29 16.38 6.29 9.70
C LYS A 29 14.96 6.03 9.18
N VAL A 30 14.84 5.05 8.29
CA VAL A 30 13.56 4.66 7.69
C VAL A 30 13.22 3.25 8.15
N GLY A 31 12.13 3.10 8.90
CA GLY A 31 11.62 1.81 9.34
C GLY A 31 10.90 1.09 8.21
N ILE A 32 11.14 -0.22 8.08
CA ILE A 32 10.48 -1.09 7.10
C ILE A 32 9.78 -2.21 7.89
N LEU A 33 8.45 -2.19 7.89
CA LEU A 33 7.59 -3.06 8.70
C LEU A 33 6.72 -3.93 7.79
N HIS A 34 7.32 -4.98 7.22
CA HIS A 34 6.67 -5.91 6.29
C HIS A 34 6.96 -7.34 6.71
N SER A 35 5.96 -8.23 6.61
CA SER A 35 6.10 -9.66 6.86
C SER A 35 7.10 -10.29 5.90
N LEU A 36 8.22 -10.78 6.41
CA LEU A 36 9.22 -11.54 5.65
C LEU A 36 9.02 -13.05 5.82
N SER A 37 8.10 -13.44 6.71
CA SER A 37 7.64 -14.80 6.95
C SER A 37 6.14 -14.84 7.26
N GLY A 38 5.54 -16.03 7.24
CA GLY A 38 4.10 -16.22 7.45
C GLY A 38 3.26 -16.12 6.16
N THR A 39 1.94 -16.05 6.32
CA THR A 39 0.94 -16.15 5.23
C THR A 39 1.05 -15.01 4.20
N MET A 40 1.59 -13.86 4.60
CA MET A 40 1.75 -12.69 3.73
C MET A 40 3.14 -12.53 3.12
N ALA A 41 4.08 -13.43 3.41
CA ALA A 41 5.49 -13.26 2.99
C ALA A 41 5.68 -13.11 1.47
N ILE A 42 4.86 -13.79 0.66
CA ILE A 42 4.90 -13.71 -0.80
C ILE A 42 4.65 -12.25 -1.25
N SER A 43 3.64 -11.60 -0.69
CA SER A 43 3.23 -10.26 -1.07
C SER A 43 4.08 -9.17 -0.43
N GLU A 44 4.54 -9.35 0.82
CA GLU A 44 5.20 -8.30 1.61
C GLU A 44 6.73 -8.23 1.42
N THR A 45 7.40 -9.34 1.07
CA THR A 45 8.87 -9.35 0.93
C THR A 45 9.35 -8.42 -0.18
N THR A 46 8.64 -8.40 -1.31
CA THR A 46 8.97 -7.53 -2.45
C THR A 46 8.90 -6.03 -2.08
N LEU A 47 8.00 -5.66 -1.17
CA LEU A 47 7.87 -4.27 -0.69
C LEU A 47 9.04 -3.83 0.17
N LYS A 48 9.60 -4.74 0.97
CA LYS A 48 10.85 -4.47 1.69
C LYS A 48 11.99 -4.22 0.71
N ASP A 49 12.10 -4.98 -0.38
CA ASP A 49 13.16 -4.79 -1.38
C ASP A 49 12.97 -3.49 -2.16
N ALA A 50 11.74 -3.17 -2.55
CA ALA A 50 11.41 -1.89 -3.20
C ALA A 50 11.82 -0.70 -2.32
N MET A 51 11.55 -0.74 -1.01
CA MET A 51 11.98 0.32 -0.09
C MET A 51 13.50 0.41 0.05
N LEU A 52 14.21 -0.73 0.08
CA LEU A 52 15.68 -0.72 0.10
C LEU A 52 16.26 -0.11 -1.18
N MET A 53 15.69 -0.42 -2.34
CA MET A 53 16.06 0.17 -3.62
C MET A 53 15.84 1.69 -3.62
N LEU A 54 14.65 2.15 -3.21
CA LEU A 54 14.31 3.59 -3.17
C LEU A 54 15.26 4.37 -2.24
N ILE A 55 15.60 3.80 -1.09
CA ILE A 55 16.57 4.36 -0.14
C ILE A 55 17.97 4.44 -0.77
N GLU A 56 18.40 3.40 -1.48
CA GLU A 56 19.69 3.39 -2.19
C GLU A 56 19.74 4.47 -3.27
N GLU A 57 18.70 4.59 -4.09
CA GLU A 57 18.59 5.61 -5.13
C GLU A 57 18.59 7.03 -4.55
N GLN A 58 17.86 7.26 -3.46
CA GLN A 58 17.89 8.55 -2.78
C GLN A 58 19.27 8.85 -2.19
N ASN A 59 19.96 7.85 -1.66
CA ASN A 59 21.33 8.00 -1.18
C ASN A 59 22.32 8.31 -2.30
N LYS A 60 22.17 7.73 -3.50
CA LYS A 60 22.96 8.10 -4.70
C LYS A 60 22.74 9.56 -5.10
N LYS A 61 21.53 10.09 -4.90
CA LYS A 61 21.18 11.51 -5.10
C LYS A 61 21.70 12.46 -4.01
N GLY A 62 22.36 11.94 -2.97
CA GLY A 62 22.96 12.74 -1.90
C GLY A 62 22.26 12.63 -0.55
N GLY A 63 21.18 11.85 -0.44
CA GLY A 63 20.39 11.73 0.79
C GLY A 63 19.36 12.86 0.94
N ILE A 64 19.01 13.22 2.18
CA ILE A 64 18.02 14.27 2.50
C ILE A 64 18.61 15.17 3.60
N LEU A 65 18.48 16.49 3.47
CA LEU A 65 19.04 17.47 4.42
C LEU A 65 20.55 17.28 4.69
N GLY A 66 21.30 16.78 3.70
CA GLY A 66 22.73 16.49 3.81
C GLY A 66 23.06 15.22 4.60
N LYS A 67 22.06 14.40 4.94
CA LYS A 67 22.20 13.14 5.68
C LYS A 67 21.86 11.94 4.78
N LYS A 68 22.58 10.83 4.95
CA LYS A 68 22.21 9.56 4.32
C LYS A 68 21.01 8.92 5.03
N LEU A 69 20.22 8.20 4.25
CA LEU A 69 19.13 7.36 4.73
C LEU A 69 19.67 6.00 5.16
N GLU A 70 19.17 5.49 6.29
CA GLU A 70 19.50 4.18 6.84
C GLU A 70 18.21 3.37 7.02
N ALA A 71 18.11 2.23 6.34
CA ALA A 71 16.96 1.33 6.48
C ALA A 71 17.06 0.51 7.77
N VAL A 72 15.95 0.41 8.51
CA VAL A 72 15.79 -0.48 9.66
C VAL A 72 14.66 -1.46 9.36
N VAL A 73 15.00 -2.72 9.10
CA VAL A 73 14.05 -3.76 8.70
C VAL A 73 13.72 -4.65 9.90
N VAL A 74 12.43 -4.90 10.11
CA VAL A 74 11.92 -5.85 11.11
C VAL A 74 10.89 -6.79 10.48
N ASP A 75 10.89 -8.05 10.90
CA ASP A 75 9.93 -9.06 10.43
C ASP A 75 8.83 -9.30 11.49
N PRO A 76 7.58 -8.87 11.24
CA PRO A 76 6.44 -9.16 12.10
C PRO A 76 5.77 -10.51 11.78
N ALA A 77 6.29 -11.30 10.82
CA ALA A 77 5.92 -12.69 10.59
C ALA A 77 4.42 -12.98 10.32
N SER A 78 3.68 -12.03 9.76
CA SER A 78 2.22 -12.08 9.66
C SER A 78 1.48 -12.25 11.01
N ASP A 79 2.10 -11.83 12.11
CA ASP A 79 1.55 -11.86 13.47
C ASP A 79 1.15 -10.44 13.90
N TRP A 80 -0.16 -10.20 14.02
CA TRP A 80 -0.69 -8.85 14.22
C TRP A 80 -0.29 -8.20 15.56
N PRO A 81 -0.25 -8.93 16.69
CA PRO A 81 0.38 -8.42 17.91
C PRO A 81 1.87 -8.06 17.72
N LEU A 82 2.62 -8.89 16.99
CA LEU A 82 4.04 -8.65 16.72
C LEU A 82 4.24 -7.40 15.86
N PHE A 83 3.32 -7.07 14.93
CA PHE A 83 3.35 -5.79 14.21
C PHE A 83 3.39 -4.59 15.17
N ALA A 84 2.57 -4.58 16.22
CA ALA A 84 2.56 -3.49 17.20
C ALA A 84 3.86 -3.44 18.04
N GLU A 85 4.38 -4.61 18.43
CA GLU A 85 5.68 -4.71 19.10
C GLU A 85 6.82 -4.16 18.22
N LYS A 86 6.86 -4.57 16.95
CA LYS A 86 7.88 -4.16 15.98
C LYS A 86 7.76 -2.69 15.58
N ALA A 87 6.55 -2.16 15.46
CA ALA A 87 6.34 -0.72 15.28
C ALA A 87 6.93 0.07 16.46
N ARG A 88 6.69 -0.37 17.70
CA ARG A 88 7.27 0.28 18.88
C ARG A 88 8.80 0.14 18.95
N GLU A 89 9.34 -1.03 18.58
CA GLU A 89 10.79 -1.24 18.46
C GLU A 89 11.43 -0.24 17.50
N LEU A 90 10.87 -0.13 16.28
CA LEU A 90 11.34 0.83 15.27
C LEU A 90 11.36 2.27 15.82
N ILE A 91 10.28 2.69 16.47
CA ILE A 91 10.13 4.08 16.93
C ILE A 91 10.98 4.36 18.18
N GLU A 92 10.83 3.58 19.25
CA GLU A 92 11.45 3.89 20.55
C GLU A 92 12.90 3.41 20.65
N VAL A 93 13.24 2.27 20.05
CA VAL A 93 14.56 1.65 20.18
C VAL A 93 15.47 2.06 19.03
N ASN A 94 14.97 2.01 17.79
CA ASN A 94 15.79 2.34 16.62
C ASN A 94 15.78 3.84 16.32
N GLY A 95 14.75 4.58 16.75
CA GLY A 95 14.62 6.02 16.53
C GLY A 95 14.41 6.35 15.05
N VAL A 96 13.49 5.64 14.38
CA VAL A 96 13.17 5.90 12.97
C VAL A 96 12.38 7.20 12.81
N ASP A 97 12.62 7.91 11.71
CA ASP A 97 11.99 9.16 11.34
C ASP A 97 10.65 8.96 10.60
N ALA A 98 10.49 7.82 9.93
CA ALA A 98 9.25 7.38 9.31
C ALA A 98 9.24 5.86 9.14
N VAL A 99 8.05 5.26 9.07
CA VAL A 99 7.86 3.83 8.81
C VAL A 99 7.08 3.64 7.51
N PHE A 100 7.56 2.73 6.68
CA PHE A 100 6.88 2.24 5.47
C PHE A 100 6.55 0.78 5.70
N GLY A 101 5.26 0.43 5.71
CA GLY A 101 4.90 -0.88 6.22
C GLY A 101 3.42 -1.20 6.23
N CYS A 102 3.16 -2.39 6.78
CA CYS A 102 1.88 -3.07 6.85
C CYS A 102 1.36 -3.52 5.49
N TRP A 103 0.53 -4.56 5.52
CA TRP A 103 -0.24 -5.00 4.37
C TRP A 103 -1.70 -5.17 4.75
N THR A 104 -2.00 -6.16 5.60
CA THR A 104 -3.39 -6.41 5.99
C THR A 104 -3.93 -5.25 6.83
N SER A 105 -5.20 -4.88 6.63
CA SER A 105 -5.83 -3.87 7.48
C SER A 105 -5.81 -4.22 8.98
N VAL A 106 -5.75 -5.50 9.33
CA VAL A 106 -5.55 -5.92 10.73
C VAL A 106 -4.15 -5.54 11.23
N SER A 107 -3.09 -5.74 10.43
CA SER A 107 -1.74 -5.28 10.78
C SER A 107 -1.69 -3.75 10.96
N ARG A 108 -2.31 -3.00 10.04
CA ARG A 108 -2.43 -1.53 10.15
C ARG A 108 -3.16 -1.13 11.44
N LYS A 109 -4.35 -1.67 11.68
CA LYS A 109 -5.15 -1.37 12.89
C LYS A 109 -4.41 -1.71 14.18
N SER A 110 -3.60 -2.77 14.18
CA SER A 110 -2.75 -3.12 15.34
C SER A 110 -1.68 -2.07 15.64
N VAL A 111 -1.15 -1.38 14.63
CA VAL A 111 -0.09 -0.38 14.84
C VAL A 111 -0.61 1.04 15.06
N LEU A 112 -1.84 1.38 14.63
CA LEU A 112 -2.40 2.73 14.77
C LEU A 112 -2.22 3.36 16.17
N PRO A 113 -2.51 2.65 17.28
CA PRO A 113 -2.34 3.24 18.61
C PRO A 113 -0.89 3.60 18.93
N VAL A 114 0.09 2.85 18.39
CA VAL A 114 1.51 3.11 18.59
C VAL A 114 1.93 4.38 17.86
N PHE A 115 1.50 4.55 16.60
CA PHE A 115 1.82 5.73 15.79
C PHE A 115 1.15 7.00 16.33
N GLU A 116 -0.07 6.89 16.86
CA GLU A 116 -0.76 8.00 17.54
C GLU A 116 -0.09 8.36 18.87
N GLU A 117 0.18 7.36 19.74
CA GLU A 117 0.79 7.57 21.06
C GLU A 117 2.19 8.21 20.96
N LEU A 118 3.00 7.72 20.02
CA LEU A 118 4.39 8.13 19.87
C LEU A 118 4.59 9.27 18.86
N ASN A 119 3.49 9.77 18.27
CA ASN A 119 3.49 10.78 17.21
C ASN A 119 4.53 10.45 16.12
N SER A 120 4.46 9.27 15.50
CA SER A 120 5.37 8.87 14.42
C SER A 120 4.62 8.79 13.09
N LEU A 121 5.31 8.63 11.97
CA LEU A 121 4.70 8.62 10.63
C LEU A 121 4.65 7.21 10.06
N LEU A 122 3.48 6.79 9.60
CA LEU A 122 3.27 5.55 8.84
C LEU A 122 2.85 5.87 7.40
N PHE A 123 3.57 5.32 6.43
CA PHE A 123 3.16 5.27 5.03
C PHE A 123 2.65 3.86 4.72
N TYR A 124 1.36 3.77 4.41
CA TYR A 124 0.65 2.53 4.17
C TYR A 124 0.39 2.33 2.67
N PRO A 125 0.99 1.31 2.03
CA PRO A 125 1.17 1.25 0.57
C PRO A 125 0.13 0.41 -0.17
N VAL A 126 -0.97 0.02 0.45
CA VAL A 126 -1.83 -1.04 -0.09
C VAL A 126 -3.30 -0.68 0.06
N GLN A 127 -4.13 -1.19 -0.84
CA GLN A 127 -5.57 -1.00 -0.86
C GLN A 127 -6.21 -1.43 0.46
N TYR A 128 -7.27 -0.73 0.85
CA TYR A 128 -7.99 -1.02 2.09
C TYR A 128 -9.47 -0.67 2.02
N GLU A 129 -10.16 -0.86 3.14
CA GLU A 129 -11.62 -0.81 3.24
C GLU A 129 -12.22 0.59 3.39
N GLY A 130 -11.41 1.65 3.48
CA GLY A 130 -11.91 2.93 3.95
C GLY A 130 -12.23 2.89 5.45
N GLU A 131 -13.21 3.67 5.85
CA GLU A 131 -13.77 3.74 7.20
C GLU A 131 -12.74 4.09 8.29
N GLU A 132 -11.69 4.81 7.92
CA GLU A 132 -10.58 5.17 8.80
C GLU A 132 -9.83 6.38 8.23
N SER A 133 -9.49 7.32 9.09
CA SER A 133 -8.53 8.37 8.80
C SER A 133 -7.79 8.71 10.08
N GLN A 134 -6.47 8.52 10.07
CA GLN A 134 -5.56 8.80 11.18
C GLN A 134 -4.56 9.90 10.81
N ARG A 135 -4.24 10.78 11.76
CA ARG A 135 -3.36 11.93 11.52
C ARG A 135 -1.94 11.50 11.17
N ASN A 136 -1.48 10.42 11.80
CA ASN A 136 -0.13 9.93 11.70
C ASN A 136 0.09 8.91 10.57
N VAL A 137 -0.94 8.66 9.75
CA VAL A 137 -0.94 7.66 8.68
C VAL A 137 -1.22 8.32 7.34
N PHE A 138 -0.41 7.99 6.35
CA PHE A 138 -0.58 8.38 4.96
C PHE A 138 -0.95 7.16 4.12
N TYR A 139 -2.15 7.20 3.56
CA TYR A 139 -2.77 6.12 2.81
C TYR A 139 -2.41 6.29 1.33
N THR A 140 -1.39 5.54 0.91
CA THR A 140 -0.83 5.61 -0.45
C THR A 140 -1.36 4.50 -1.38
N GLY A 141 -2.03 3.49 -0.83
CA GLY A 141 -2.86 2.55 -1.57
C GLY A 141 -4.31 3.05 -1.77
N ALA A 142 -5.10 2.27 -2.50
CA ALA A 142 -6.46 2.63 -2.87
C ALA A 142 -7.48 2.58 -1.71
N ALA A 143 -8.35 3.59 -1.63
CA ALA A 143 -9.63 3.47 -0.92
C ALA A 143 -10.70 2.81 -1.83
N PRO A 144 -11.86 2.37 -1.29
CA PRO A 144 -12.88 1.69 -2.10
C PRO A 144 -13.39 2.49 -3.31
N ASN A 145 -13.45 3.82 -3.22
CA ASN A 145 -13.84 4.69 -4.33
C ASN A 145 -12.77 4.77 -5.45
N GLN A 146 -11.54 4.33 -5.16
CA GLN A 146 -10.40 4.27 -6.09
C GLN A 146 -10.10 2.84 -6.58
N GLN A 147 -10.97 1.86 -6.30
CA GLN A 147 -10.74 0.48 -6.74
C GLN A 147 -12.06 -0.28 -6.86
N ALA A 148 -12.66 -0.62 -5.72
CA ALA A 148 -13.79 -1.53 -5.63
C ALA A 148 -15.05 -1.00 -6.34
N ILE A 149 -15.39 0.27 -6.12
CA ILE A 149 -16.58 0.89 -6.71
C ILE A 149 -16.44 1.03 -8.25
N PRO A 150 -15.34 1.59 -8.79
CA PRO A 150 -15.15 1.64 -10.24
C PRO A 150 -15.07 0.26 -10.91
N ALA A 151 -14.49 -0.75 -10.27
CA ALA A 151 -14.45 -2.10 -10.81
C ALA A 151 -15.83 -2.74 -10.94
N VAL A 152 -16.69 -2.55 -9.94
CA VAL A 152 -18.09 -2.97 -10.01
C VAL A 152 -18.86 -2.17 -11.06
N ASP A 153 -18.60 -0.87 -11.21
CA ASP A 153 -19.20 -0.07 -12.27
C ASP A 153 -18.78 -0.53 -13.67
N TYR A 154 -17.51 -0.87 -13.89
CA TYR A 154 -17.04 -1.43 -15.14
C TYR A 154 -17.77 -2.74 -15.47
N LEU A 155 -17.81 -3.67 -14.52
CA LEU A 155 -18.50 -4.95 -14.70
C LEU A 155 -20.01 -4.77 -14.95
N MET A 156 -20.65 -3.81 -14.27
CA MET A 156 -22.08 -3.55 -14.44
C MET A 156 -22.39 -2.89 -15.79
N ASN A 157 -21.62 -1.88 -16.18
CA ASN A 157 -21.96 -1.00 -17.31
C ASN A 157 -21.36 -1.48 -18.64
N GLU A 158 -20.12 -1.97 -18.62
CA GLU A 158 -19.40 -2.39 -19.84
C GLU A 158 -19.58 -3.89 -20.09
N GLU A 159 -19.49 -4.71 -19.03
CA GLU A 159 -19.70 -6.15 -19.13
C GLU A 159 -21.17 -6.56 -19.01
N GLY A 160 -22.06 -5.71 -18.50
CA GLY A 160 -23.48 -6.05 -18.35
C GLY A 160 -23.74 -7.13 -17.29
N VAL A 161 -22.92 -7.16 -16.23
CA VAL A 161 -23.11 -8.06 -15.08
C VAL A 161 -24.33 -7.64 -14.27
N GLU A 162 -25.17 -8.61 -13.92
CA GLU A 162 -26.42 -8.40 -13.19
C GLU A 162 -26.43 -9.07 -11.80
N ARG A 163 -25.52 -10.03 -11.57
CA ARG A 163 -25.45 -10.87 -10.38
C ARG A 163 -24.02 -10.97 -9.86
N TRP A 164 -23.86 -11.04 -8.55
CA TRP A 164 -22.59 -10.79 -7.88
C TRP A 164 -22.25 -11.86 -6.86
N VAL A 165 -21.05 -12.39 -6.93
CA VAL A 165 -20.43 -13.15 -5.84
C VAL A 165 -19.40 -12.26 -5.18
N LEU A 166 -19.52 -12.00 -3.88
CA LEU A 166 -18.53 -11.31 -3.06
C LEU A 166 -17.77 -12.36 -2.24
N ALA A 167 -16.59 -12.76 -2.70
CA ALA A 167 -15.78 -13.81 -2.08
C ALA A 167 -14.54 -13.20 -1.43
N GLY A 168 -14.28 -13.49 -0.15
CA GLY A 168 -13.16 -12.87 0.56
C GLY A 168 -12.60 -13.67 1.73
N THR A 169 -11.45 -13.23 2.24
CA THR A 169 -10.86 -13.79 3.47
C THR A 169 -11.52 -13.18 4.72
N ASP A 170 -11.78 -13.97 5.76
CA ASP A 170 -12.57 -13.56 6.93
C ASP A 170 -11.79 -12.66 7.91
N TYR A 171 -11.57 -11.40 7.52
CA TYR A 171 -11.04 -10.34 8.38
C TYR A 171 -11.59 -8.96 7.97
N VAL A 172 -11.12 -7.89 8.62
CA VAL A 172 -11.71 -6.55 8.51
C VAL A 172 -11.78 -6.00 7.07
N TYR A 173 -10.76 -6.20 6.24
CA TYR A 173 -10.77 -5.65 4.89
C TYR A 173 -11.89 -6.26 4.03
N PRO A 174 -11.96 -7.58 3.79
CA PRO A 174 -13.01 -8.15 2.96
C PRO A 174 -14.40 -7.96 3.56
N ARG A 175 -14.53 -8.05 4.90
CA ARG A 175 -15.81 -7.83 5.58
C ARG A 175 -16.36 -6.43 5.35
N THR A 176 -15.53 -5.39 5.50
CA THR A 176 -15.96 -4.00 5.35
C THR A 176 -16.12 -3.64 3.88
N THR A 177 -15.18 -4.02 3.01
CA THR A 177 -15.28 -3.79 1.56
C THR A 177 -16.54 -4.47 0.99
N ASN A 178 -16.80 -5.73 1.31
CA ASN A 178 -18.00 -6.42 0.81
C ASN A 178 -19.30 -5.83 1.40
N LYS A 179 -19.28 -5.30 2.63
CA LYS A 179 -20.43 -4.56 3.19
C LYS A 179 -20.70 -3.28 2.42
N ILE A 180 -19.65 -2.53 2.05
CA ILE A 180 -19.76 -1.33 1.21
C ILE A 180 -20.29 -1.70 -0.17
N LEU A 181 -19.75 -2.74 -0.79
CA LEU A 181 -20.19 -3.23 -2.10
C LEU A 181 -21.62 -3.74 -2.09
N GLU A 182 -22.04 -4.49 -1.07
CA GLU A 182 -23.42 -4.94 -0.93
C GLU A 182 -24.39 -3.75 -0.85
N ALA A 183 -24.06 -2.74 -0.02
CA ALA A 183 -24.85 -1.51 0.07
C ALA A 183 -24.86 -0.75 -1.28
N TYR A 184 -23.72 -0.68 -1.95
CA TYR A 184 -23.59 -0.06 -3.26
C TYR A 184 -24.46 -0.75 -4.32
N LEU A 185 -24.34 -2.07 -4.46
CA LEU A 185 -25.11 -2.89 -5.40
C LEU A 185 -26.62 -2.75 -5.15
N LYS A 186 -27.05 -2.81 -3.89
CA LYS A 186 -28.46 -2.58 -3.51
C LYS A 186 -28.92 -1.17 -3.89
N SER A 187 -28.07 -0.15 -3.73
CA SER A 187 -28.37 1.23 -4.17
C SER A 187 -28.54 1.36 -5.69
N LYS A 188 -27.92 0.47 -6.47
CA LYS A 188 -28.07 0.37 -7.93
C LYS A 188 -29.23 -0.51 -8.37
N GLY A 189 -29.99 -1.07 -7.43
CA GLY A 189 -31.17 -1.89 -7.70
C GLY A 189 -30.91 -3.38 -7.87
N VAL A 190 -29.71 -3.86 -7.53
CA VAL A 190 -29.43 -5.31 -7.46
C VAL A 190 -30.21 -5.91 -6.30
N ALA A 191 -30.96 -6.99 -6.57
CA ALA A 191 -31.75 -7.68 -5.57
C ALA A 191 -30.87 -8.51 -4.63
N GLU A 192 -31.30 -8.72 -3.39
CA GLU A 192 -30.52 -9.46 -2.39
C GLU A 192 -30.26 -10.91 -2.83
N GLU A 193 -31.22 -11.55 -3.49
CA GLU A 193 -31.06 -12.88 -4.06
C GLU A 193 -30.05 -12.98 -5.22
N ASP A 194 -29.63 -11.86 -5.79
CA ASP A 194 -28.59 -11.78 -6.82
C ASP A 194 -27.22 -11.41 -6.24
N ILE A 195 -27.08 -11.43 -4.91
CA ILE A 195 -25.80 -11.23 -4.21
C ILE A 195 -25.51 -12.46 -3.36
N MET A 196 -24.44 -13.18 -3.70
CA MET A 196 -23.89 -14.27 -2.92
C MET A 196 -22.65 -13.77 -2.18
N ILE A 197 -22.51 -14.05 -0.88
CA ILE A 197 -21.34 -13.62 -0.09
C ILE A 197 -20.74 -14.82 0.64
N ASN A 198 -19.44 -15.02 0.48
CA ASN A 198 -18.70 -16.13 1.09
C ASN A 198 -17.39 -15.64 1.72
N TYR A 199 -17.05 -16.22 2.87
CA TYR A 199 -15.80 -15.94 3.58
C TYR A 199 -15.05 -17.22 3.94
N THR A 200 -13.73 -17.19 3.81
CA THR A 200 -12.84 -18.27 4.21
C THR A 200 -11.74 -17.75 5.15
N PRO A 201 -11.19 -18.57 6.07
CA PRO A 201 -10.04 -18.13 6.87
C PRO A 201 -8.78 -17.93 5.99
N PHE A 202 -7.76 -17.28 6.54
CA PHE A 202 -6.40 -17.32 5.96
C PHE A 202 -5.91 -18.77 5.82
N GLY A 203 -5.06 -19.06 4.83
CA GLY A 203 -4.57 -20.42 4.58
C GLY A 203 -5.61 -21.39 4.02
N HIS A 204 -6.81 -20.93 3.64
CA HIS A 204 -7.83 -21.81 3.09
C HIS A 204 -7.43 -22.37 1.72
N SER A 205 -7.60 -23.69 1.55
CA SER A 205 -7.15 -24.41 0.37
C SER A 205 -8.19 -25.37 -0.26
N ASP A 206 -9.29 -25.66 0.43
CA ASP A 206 -10.34 -26.59 -0.03
C ASP A 206 -11.49 -25.82 -0.70
N TRP A 207 -11.26 -25.38 -1.93
CA TRP A 207 -12.16 -24.48 -2.67
C TRP A 207 -13.26 -25.20 -3.46
N GLN A 208 -13.24 -26.54 -3.56
CA GLN A 208 -14.14 -27.29 -4.45
C GLN A 208 -15.63 -26.97 -4.22
N THR A 209 -16.05 -26.89 -2.96
CA THR A 209 -17.47 -26.60 -2.64
C THR A 209 -17.84 -25.18 -3.01
N ILE A 210 -17.02 -24.20 -2.64
CA ILE A 210 -17.28 -22.77 -2.91
C ILE A 210 -17.28 -22.52 -4.43
N VAL A 211 -16.31 -23.05 -5.16
CA VAL A 211 -16.25 -22.91 -6.63
C VAL A 211 -17.43 -23.60 -7.30
N SER A 212 -17.88 -24.76 -6.80
CA SER A 212 -19.11 -25.41 -7.29
C SER A 212 -20.35 -24.53 -7.07
N ASP A 213 -20.47 -23.89 -5.89
CA ASP A 213 -21.58 -22.98 -5.58
C ASP A 213 -21.55 -21.73 -6.47
N ILE A 214 -20.37 -21.15 -6.70
CA ILE A 214 -20.15 -20.04 -7.64
C ILE A 214 -20.62 -20.44 -9.05
N LYS A 215 -20.20 -21.61 -9.53
CA LYS A 215 -20.59 -22.11 -10.85
C LYS A 215 -22.10 -22.30 -10.97
N ALA A 216 -22.73 -22.87 -9.93
CA ALA A 216 -24.17 -23.08 -9.90
C ALA A 216 -24.95 -21.74 -9.90
N PHE A 217 -24.49 -20.77 -9.12
CA PHE A 217 -25.10 -19.44 -9.02
C PHE A 217 -24.93 -18.63 -10.32
N GLY A 218 -23.73 -18.68 -10.90
CA GLY A 218 -23.39 -17.99 -12.14
C GLY A 218 -24.08 -18.56 -13.38
N SER A 219 -24.38 -19.87 -13.37
CA SER A 219 -25.07 -20.54 -14.48
C SER A 219 -26.60 -20.42 -14.42
N ALA A 220 -27.17 -19.73 -13.41
CA ALA A 220 -28.61 -19.61 -13.20
C ALA A 220 -29.27 -18.44 -13.96
N GLY A 221 -28.82 -18.19 -15.20
CA GLY A 221 -29.52 -17.37 -16.19
C GLY A 221 -29.35 -15.84 -16.09
N LYS A 222 -28.48 -15.34 -15.21
CA LYS A 222 -28.06 -13.93 -15.18
C LYS A 222 -26.55 -13.84 -15.33
N LYS A 223 -26.05 -12.85 -16.06
CA LYS A 223 -24.60 -12.64 -16.20
C LYS A 223 -24.03 -12.32 -14.82
N THR A 224 -23.09 -13.14 -14.37
CA THR A 224 -22.60 -13.14 -13.00
C THR A 224 -21.11 -12.90 -12.98
N ALA A 225 -20.64 -12.05 -12.06
CA ALA A 225 -19.21 -11.89 -11.79
C ALA A 225 -18.86 -12.22 -10.34
N VAL A 226 -17.62 -12.62 -10.13
CA VAL A 226 -17.03 -12.74 -8.80
C VAL A 226 -16.17 -11.51 -8.53
N VAL A 227 -16.43 -10.82 -7.42
CA VAL A 227 -15.54 -9.84 -6.84
C VAL A 227 -14.73 -10.52 -5.76
N SER A 228 -13.43 -10.68 -5.99
CA SER A 228 -12.51 -11.37 -5.10
C SER A 228 -11.75 -10.39 -4.21
N THR A 229 -12.02 -10.47 -2.91
CA THR A 229 -11.28 -9.84 -1.81
C THR A 229 -10.50 -10.90 -1.01
N ILE A 230 -10.15 -12.02 -1.65
CA ILE A 230 -9.33 -13.09 -1.06
C ILE A 230 -7.87 -12.60 -0.96
N ASN A 231 -7.23 -12.84 0.18
CA ASN A 231 -5.88 -12.34 0.46
C ASN A 231 -4.88 -13.46 0.78
N GLY A 232 -3.61 -13.16 0.54
CA GLY A 232 -2.47 -14.00 0.89
C GLY A 232 -2.47 -15.35 0.16
N ASP A 233 -1.97 -16.36 0.85
CA ASP A 233 -1.81 -17.73 0.35
C ASP A 233 -3.11 -18.41 -0.16
N ALA A 234 -4.29 -17.90 0.24
CA ALA A 234 -5.58 -18.45 -0.15
C ALA A 234 -5.95 -18.16 -1.63
N ASN A 235 -5.31 -17.18 -2.27
CA ASN A 235 -5.53 -16.85 -3.68
C ASN A 235 -5.11 -18.01 -4.61
N VAL A 236 -3.92 -18.56 -4.40
CA VAL A 236 -3.34 -19.63 -5.24
C VAL A 236 -4.30 -20.83 -5.41
N PRO A 237 -4.80 -21.47 -4.33
CA PRO A 237 -5.70 -22.61 -4.46
C PRO A 237 -7.09 -22.22 -4.98
N PHE A 238 -7.55 -20.98 -4.78
CA PHE A 238 -8.81 -20.51 -5.36
C PHE A 238 -8.74 -20.47 -6.89
N TYR A 239 -7.73 -19.79 -7.45
CA TYR A 239 -7.56 -19.67 -8.90
C TYR A 239 -7.26 -21.01 -9.57
N LYS A 240 -6.50 -21.87 -8.91
CA LYS A 240 -6.30 -23.25 -9.37
C LYS A 240 -7.62 -24.01 -9.47
N GLU A 241 -8.50 -23.88 -8.49
CA GLU A 241 -9.79 -24.58 -8.49
C GLU A 241 -10.78 -23.97 -9.49
N LEU A 242 -10.77 -22.65 -9.70
CA LEU A 242 -11.52 -22.01 -10.79
C LEU A 242 -11.17 -22.64 -12.16
N GLY A 243 -9.86 -22.76 -12.44
CA GLY A 243 -9.35 -23.42 -13.65
C GLY A 243 -9.75 -24.90 -13.74
N ASN A 244 -9.62 -25.67 -12.65
CA ASN A 244 -10.04 -27.08 -12.60
C ASN A 244 -11.54 -27.26 -12.86
N ALA A 245 -12.37 -26.34 -12.35
CA ALA A 245 -13.81 -26.34 -12.57
C ALA A 245 -14.20 -25.89 -13.99
N GLY A 246 -13.22 -25.44 -14.78
CA GLY A 246 -13.41 -24.92 -16.13
C GLY A 246 -14.27 -23.66 -16.17
N ILE A 247 -14.21 -22.84 -15.12
CA ILE A 247 -14.83 -21.53 -15.11
C ILE A 247 -13.92 -20.59 -15.90
N LYS A 248 -14.45 -20.03 -16.98
CA LYS A 248 -13.73 -19.10 -17.83
C LYS A 248 -14.21 -17.67 -17.57
N ALA A 249 -13.36 -16.70 -17.86
CA ALA A 249 -13.69 -15.29 -17.71
C ALA A 249 -14.87 -14.85 -18.56
N GLU A 250 -15.08 -15.44 -19.74
CA GLU A 250 -16.21 -15.09 -20.62
C GLU A 250 -17.56 -15.59 -20.07
N ASP A 251 -17.53 -16.62 -19.21
CA ASP A 251 -18.72 -17.20 -18.59
C ASP A 251 -19.02 -16.53 -17.24
N ILE A 252 -18.03 -16.46 -16.36
CA ILE A 252 -18.11 -15.86 -15.03
C ILE A 252 -16.80 -15.10 -14.79
N PRO A 253 -16.71 -13.80 -15.15
CA PRO A 253 -15.52 -13.02 -14.91
C PRO A 253 -15.25 -12.92 -13.40
N VAL A 254 -13.98 -12.97 -13.04
CA VAL A 254 -13.50 -12.77 -11.67
C VAL A 254 -12.69 -11.50 -11.71
N VAL A 255 -13.03 -10.50 -10.89
CA VAL A 255 -12.20 -9.32 -10.68
C VAL A 255 -11.52 -9.42 -9.32
N ALA A 256 -10.19 -9.42 -9.33
CA ALA A 256 -9.37 -9.49 -8.13
C ALA A 256 -9.01 -8.09 -7.61
N PHE A 257 -9.10 -7.89 -6.30
CA PHE A 257 -8.58 -6.68 -5.64
C PHE A 257 -7.29 -6.92 -4.86
N SER A 258 -6.80 -8.16 -4.82
CA SER A 258 -5.68 -8.60 -3.98
C SER A 258 -4.79 -9.65 -4.67
N VAL A 259 -4.79 -9.68 -6.00
CA VAL A 259 -3.85 -10.45 -6.83
C VAL A 259 -3.22 -9.50 -7.85
N GLY A 260 -1.90 -9.43 -7.86
CA GLY A 260 -1.11 -8.75 -8.88
C GLY A 260 -0.07 -9.68 -9.52
N GLU A 261 0.86 -9.09 -10.24
CA GLU A 261 1.91 -9.78 -11.00
C GLU A 261 2.76 -10.71 -10.11
N GLU A 262 3.02 -10.29 -8.86
CA GLU A 262 3.81 -11.08 -7.90
C GLU A 262 3.11 -12.40 -7.53
N GLU A 263 1.80 -12.38 -7.29
CA GLU A 263 1.03 -13.59 -7.01
C GLU A 263 0.88 -14.47 -8.27
N LEU A 264 0.76 -13.85 -9.45
CA LEU A 264 0.61 -14.57 -10.73
C LEU A 264 1.91 -15.24 -11.18
N ALA A 265 3.09 -14.70 -10.86
CA ALA A 265 4.38 -15.28 -11.23
C ALA A 265 4.58 -16.72 -10.71
N GLY A 266 3.85 -17.11 -9.65
CA GLY A 266 3.87 -18.47 -9.09
C GLY A 266 2.80 -19.42 -9.64
N LEU A 267 1.97 -18.98 -10.59
CA LEU A 267 0.78 -19.70 -11.06
C LEU A 267 0.87 -20.11 -12.53
N ASP A 268 0.13 -21.18 -12.88
CA ASP A 268 -0.24 -21.43 -14.27
C ASP A 268 -1.37 -20.47 -14.64
N THR A 269 -1.04 -19.45 -15.42
CA THR A 269 -1.92 -18.34 -15.82
C THR A 269 -2.80 -18.69 -17.01
N ALA A 270 -2.53 -19.76 -17.75
CA ALA A 270 -3.31 -20.13 -18.93
C ALA A 270 -4.82 -20.33 -18.65
N PRO A 271 -5.25 -20.92 -17.52
CA PRO A 271 -6.67 -20.99 -17.14
C PRO A 271 -7.24 -19.67 -16.63
N LEU A 272 -6.40 -18.67 -16.37
CA LEU A 272 -6.76 -17.39 -15.76
C LEU A 272 -6.87 -16.25 -16.78
N VAL A 273 -6.45 -16.48 -18.03
CA VAL A 273 -6.55 -15.50 -19.12
C VAL A 273 -7.97 -14.97 -19.24
N GLY A 274 -8.09 -13.64 -19.38
CA GLY A 274 -9.39 -12.97 -19.46
C GLY A 274 -9.97 -12.57 -18.10
N HIS A 275 -9.55 -13.20 -16.99
CA HIS A 275 -9.98 -12.74 -15.67
C HIS A 275 -9.35 -11.38 -15.37
N LEU A 276 -9.97 -10.61 -14.49
CA LEU A 276 -9.65 -9.21 -14.29
C LEU A 276 -8.96 -8.98 -12.94
N ALA A 277 -8.22 -7.90 -12.85
CA ALA A 277 -7.83 -7.28 -11.60
C ALA A 277 -8.11 -5.78 -11.65
N ALA A 278 -8.41 -5.18 -10.49
CA ALA A 278 -8.56 -3.74 -10.37
C ALA A 278 -7.44 -3.19 -9.49
N TRP A 279 -6.64 -2.30 -10.05
CA TRP A 279 -5.49 -1.69 -9.39
C TRP A 279 -5.33 -0.24 -9.83
N ASN A 280 -4.31 0.45 -9.33
CA ASN A 280 -4.00 1.80 -9.77
C ASN A 280 -2.69 1.86 -10.58
N TYR A 281 -2.00 0.73 -10.69
CA TYR A 281 -0.80 0.52 -11.49
C TYR A 281 -0.73 -0.95 -11.91
N PHE A 282 -0.26 -1.17 -13.13
CA PHE A 282 0.20 -2.46 -13.65
C PHE A 282 1.59 -2.27 -14.23
N GLN A 283 2.44 -3.29 -14.12
CA GLN A 283 3.78 -3.27 -14.71
C GLN A 283 3.78 -2.93 -16.20
N SER A 284 2.71 -3.29 -16.91
CA SER A 284 2.54 -3.02 -18.34
C SER A 284 2.28 -1.56 -18.71
N ALA A 285 2.22 -0.63 -17.75
CA ALA A 285 2.02 0.79 -18.03
C ALA A 285 3.11 1.34 -18.97
N ASP A 286 2.69 1.87 -20.14
CA ASP A 286 3.61 2.35 -21.18
C ASP A 286 4.05 3.80 -20.91
N THR A 287 4.99 3.99 -19.98
CA THR A 287 5.54 5.31 -19.64
C THR A 287 7.04 5.25 -19.38
N ASP A 288 7.74 6.36 -19.67
CA ASP A 288 9.19 6.46 -19.43
C ASP A 288 9.54 6.26 -17.95
N ALA A 289 8.73 6.81 -17.04
CA ALA A 289 8.93 6.67 -15.60
C ALA A 289 8.79 5.22 -15.14
N ASN A 290 7.86 4.47 -15.74
CA ASN A 290 7.69 3.05 -15.45
C ASN A 290 8.86 2.22 -15.99
N ALA A 291 9.27 2.46 -17.24
CA ALA A 291 10.40 1.78 -17.84
C ALA A 291 11.69 1.95 -17.01
N GLU A 292 11.96 3.18 -16.55
CA GLU A 292 13.10 3.46 -15.65
C GLU A 292 12.96 2.75 -14.29
N PHE A 293 11.76 2.72 -13.72
CA PHE A 293 11.50 2.02 -12.45
C PHE A 293 11.74 0.51 -12.58
N ILE A 294 11.23 -0.12 -13.65
CA ILE A 294 11.42 -1.55 -13.92
C ILE A 294 12.90 -1.87 -14.15
N GLU A 295 13.62 -1.08 -14.96
CA GLU A 295 15.06 -1.28 -15.19
C GLU A 295 15.84 -1.17 -13.87
N THR A 296 15.54 -0.16 -13.05
CA THR A 296 16.18 0.04 -11.76
C THR A 296 15.88 -1.11 -10.80
N TRP A 297 14.63 -1.57 -10.78
CA TRP A 297 14.19 -2.70 -9.96
C TRP A 297 14.90 -4.00 -10.33
N GLN A 298 14.89 -4.36 -11.61
CA GLN A 298 15.53 -5.57 -12.11
C GLN A 298 17.05 -5.53 -11.92
N ALA A 299 17.67 -4.36 -12.08
CA ALA A 299 19.09 -4.17 -11.78
C ALA A 299 19.40 -4.30 -10.28
N PHE A 300 18.55 -3.77 -9.41
CA PHE A 300 18.71 -3.85 -7.95
C PHE A 300 18.60 -5.29 -7.44
N VAL A 301 17.56 -6.02 -7.89
CA VAL A 301 17.34 -7.42 -7.50
C VAL A 301 18.29 -8.39 -8.23
N GLY A 302 18.82 -7.99 -9.39
CA GLY A 302 19.71 -8.81 -10.21
C GLY A 302 18.98 -9.92 -10.97
N ASP A 303 17.70 -9.70 -11.32
CA ASP A 303 16.84 -10.66 -12.00
C ASP A 303 15.83 -9.94 -12.91
N GLU A 304 15.95 -10.14 -14.23
CA GLU A 304 15.12 -9.52 -15.26
C GLU A 304 13.69 -10.10 -15.31
N GLU A 305 13.45 -11.26 -14.69
CA GLU A 305 12.11 -11.88 -14.62
C GLU A 305 11.31 -11.38 -13.41
N ARG A 306 11.93 -10.60 -12.50
CA ARG A 306 11.23 -10.05 -11.35
C ARG A 306 10.25 -8.98 -11.79
N VAL A 307 9.02 -9.16 -11.33
CA VAL A 307 7.90 -8.26 -11.61
C VAL A 307 7.81 -7.13 -10.58
N THR A 308 7.01 -6.12 -10.93
CA THR A 308 6.57 -5.00 -10.10
C THR A 308 5.06 -5.08 -9.92
N ASN A 309 4.50 -4.37 -8.95
CA ASN A 309 3.06 -4.37 -8.67
C ASN A 309 2.60 -3.03 -8.07
N ASP A 310 1.29 -2.87 -7.91
CA ASP A 310 0.68 -1.62 -7.40
C ASP A 310 1.19 -1.19 -6.01
N PRO A 311 1.36 -2.08 -5.01
CA PRO A 311 1.91 -1.66 -3.72
C PRO A 311 3.38 -1.20 -3.77
N MET A 312 4.17 -1.66 -4.75
CA MET A 312 5.51 -1.09 -4.99
C MET A 312 5.41 0.34 -5.55
N GLU A 313 4.47 0.61 -6.44
CA GLU A 313 4.20 1.97 -6.95
C GLU A 313 3.71 2.90 -5.83
N ALA A 314 2.85 2.40 -4.94
CA ALA A 314 2.41 3.15 -3.77
C ALA A 314 3.58 3.52 -2.84
N HIS A 315 4.54 2.62 -2.62
CA HIS A 315 5.79 2.95 -1.92
C HIS A 315 6.62 3.99 -2.68
N TYR A 316 6.78 3.85 -4.00
CA TYR A 316 7.48 4.84 -4.82
C TYR A 316 6.87 6.24 -4.64
N ILE A 317 5.54 6.36 -4.74
CA ILE A 317 4.83 7.63 -4.55
C ILE A 317 5.01 8.13 -3.11
N GLY A 318 4.69 7.30 -2.12
CA GLY A 318 4.74 7.66 -0.71
C GLY A 318 6.12 8.11 -0.25
N PHE A 319 7.16 7.38 -0.65
CA PHE A 319 8.54 7.69 -0.34
C PHE A 319 8.98 9.02 -0.97
N ASN A 320 8.67 9.23 -2.25
CA ASN A 320 8.97 10.49 -2.92
C ASN A 320 8.22 11.67 -2.27
N MET A 321 6.95 11.49 -1.88
CA MET A 321 6.20 12.51 -1.14
C MET A 321 6.83 12.82 0.22
N TRP A 322 7.28 11.81 0.95
CA TRP A 322 7.98 11.98 2.22
C TRP A 322 9.30 12.73 2.06
N VAL A 323 10.10 12.39 1.03
CA VAL A 323 11.36 13.08 0.70
C VAL A 323 11.12 14.58 0.44
N GLU A 324 10.13 14.91 -0.38
CA GLU A 324 9.74 16.29 -0.69
C GLU A 324 9.23 17.02 0.56
N ALA A 325 8.41 16.36 1.38
CA ALA A 325 7.88 16.94 2.61
C ALA A 325 8.97 17.24 3.65
N VAL A 326 9.89 16.30 3.90
CA VAL A 326 11.04 16.51 4.79
C VAL A 326 11.94 17.63 4.28
N THR A 327 12.17 17.68 2.97
CA THR A 327 12.97 18.75 2.34
C THR A 327 12.32 20.11 2.52
N LYS A 328 10.99 20.19 2.30
CA LYS A 328 10.19 21.42 2.48
C LYS A 328 10.12 21.85 3.95
N ALA A 329 9.98 20.91 4.87
CA ALA A 329 9.93 21.17 6.32
C ALA A 329 11.31 21.55 6.88
N GLY A 330 12.40 21.09 6.25
CA GLY A 330 13.76 21.27 6.76
C GLY A 330 14.07 20.41 7.99
N THR A 331 13.23 19.41 8.30
CA THR A 331 13.31 18.54 9.47
C THR A 331 12.54 17.25 9.22
N THR A 332 12.85 16.20 10.00
CA THR A 332 12.09 14.94 10.07
C THR A 332 11.05 14.94 11.20
N ASP A 333 10.87 16.07 11.89
CA ASP A 333 9.84 16.23 12.92
C ASP A 333 8.44 15.87 12.39
N PRO A 334 7.73 14.92 13.03
CA PRO A 334 6.46 14.40 12.52
C PRO A 334 5.39 15.47 12.25
N ASP A 335 5.23 16.44 13.15
CA ASP A 335 4.21 17.48 12.98
C ASP A 335 4.56 18.41 11.82
N ALA A 336 5.82 18.81 11.71
CA ALA A 336 6.29 19.63 10.59
C ALA A 336 6.15 18.92 9.23
N VAL A 337 6.42 17.61 9.19
CA VAL A 337 6.27 16.80 7.97
C VAL A 337 4.79 16.62 7.61
N ILE A 338 3.91 16.36 8.59
CA ILE A 338 2.45 16.29 8.38
C ILE A 338 1.90 17.59 7.77
N ASP A 339 2.34 18.74 8.28
CA ASP A 339 1.92 20.04 7.73
C ASP A 339 2.51 20.28 6.33
N ALA A 340 3.75 19.83 6.09
CA ALA A 340 4.44 20.06 4.84
C ALA A 340 3.95 19.16 3.70
N ILE A 341 3.52 17.94 4.00
CA ILE A 341 3.18 16.92 3.00
C ILE A 341 1.82 17.14 2.32
N VAL A 342 0.86 17.79 2.99
CA VAL A 342 -0.45 18.07 2.36
C VAL A 342 -0.25 18.98 1.13
N GLY A 343 -0.75 18.53 -0.02
CA GLY A 343 -0.57 19.19 -1.32
C GLY A 343 0.77 18.92 -2.01
N VAL A 344 1.66 18.12 -1.43
CA VAL A 344 2.83 17.60 -2.15
C VAL A 344 2.34 16.74 -3.31
N SER A 345 2.96 16.93 -4.47
CA SER A 345 2.65 16.17 -5.67
C SER A 345 3.93 15.67 -6.33
N VAL A 346 3.95 14.39 -6.68
CA VAL A 346 5.09 13.69 -7.27
C VAL A 346 4.63 12.88 -8.48
N PRO A 347 5.52 12.59 -9.45
CA PRO A 347 5.20 11.69 -10.55
C PRO A 347 4.71 10.32 -10.04
N ASN A 348 3.80 9.70 -10.77
CA ASN A 348 3.44 8.29 -10.61
C ASN A 348 4.01 7.46 -11.77
N LEU A 349 3.85 6.13 -11.73
CA LEU A 349 4.39 5.26 -12.80
C LEU A 349 3.39 5.08 -13.96
N THR A 350 2.20 5.65 -13.85
CA THR A 350 1.16 5.63 -14.90
C THR A 350 1.14 6.91 -15.75
N GLY A 351 2.18 7.74 -15.67
CA GLY A 351 2.40 8.87 -16.60
C GLY A 351 1.78 10.20 -16.15
N GLY A 352 1.35 10.29 -14.88
CA GLY A 352 0.77 11.46 -14.26
C GLY A 352 1.46 11.86 -12.95
N TYR A 353 0.72 12.55 -12.09
CA TYR A 353 1.19 13.03 -10.80
C TYR A 353 0.18 12.69 -9.70
N SER A 354 0.63 12.01 -8.66
CA SER A 354 -0.19 11.79 -7.46
C SER A 354 -0.03 12.98 -6.51
N ALA A 355 -1.11 13.40 -5.86
CA ALA A 355 -1.11 14.49 -4.88
C ALA A 355 -1.60 14.01 -3.51
N MET A 356 -0.94 14.45 -2.44
CA MET A 356 -1.36 14.20 -1.06
C MET A 356 -2.52 15.10 -0.68
N MET A 357 -3.63 14.50 -0.28
CA MET A 357 -4.87 15.20 0.03
C MET A 357 -4.98 15.48 1.54
N PRO A 358 -5.84 16.42 1.97
CA PRO A 358 -5.98 16.78 3.38
C PRO A 358 -6.48 15.67 4.30
N ASN A 359 -7.11 14.62 3.75
CA ASN A 359 -7.50 13.41 4.47
C ASN A 359 -6.37 12.36 4.55
N HIS A 360 -5.14 12.75 4.17
CA HIS A 360 -3.95 11.90 4.11
C HIS A 360 -4.04 10.71 3.14
N HIS A 361 -5.00 10.75 2.22
CA HIS A 361 -5.03 9.86 1.06
C HIS A 361 -4.39 10.55 -0.13
N ILE A 362 -4.02 9.76 -1.15
CA ILE A 362 -3.49 10.31 -2.40
C ILE A 362 -4.49 10.20 -3.55
N THR A 363 -4.28 10.99 -4.60
CA THR A 363 -4.97 10.79 -5.88
C THR A 363 -4.33 9.64 -6.66
N LYS A 364 -5.12 8.73 -7.24
CA LYS A 364 -4.63 7.62 -8.09
C LYS A 364 -5.58 7.41 -9.28
N PRO A 365 -5.11 6.94 -10.45
CA PRO A 365 -6.03 6.45 -11.49
C PRO A 365 -6.62 5.12 -11.06
N VAL A 366 -7.69 4.65 -11.69
CA VAL A 366 -8.20 3.29 -11.50
C VAL A 366 -8.12 2.56 -12.81
N LEU A 367 -7.46 1.39 -12.79
CA LEU A 367 -7.19 0.56 -13.94
C LEU A 367 -7.88 -0.79 -13.74
N ILE A 368 -8.56 -1.28 -14.77
CA ILE A 368 -9.02 -2.67 -14.87
C ILE A 368 -8.10 -3.36 -15.87
N GLY A 369 -7.37 -4.35 -15.38
CA GLY A 369 -6.43 -5.14 -16.15
C GLY A 369 -6.97 -6.54 -16.41
N GLU A 370 -6.80 -7.02 -17.63
CA GLU A 370 -7.09 -8.39 -18.03
C GLU A 370 -5.83 -9.24 -17.94
N ILE A 371 -5.89 -10.37 -17.23
CA ILE A 371 -4.77 -11.31 -17.09
C ILE A 371 -4.40 -11.88 -18.45
N GLN A 372 -3.10 -11.84 -18.75
CA GLN A 372 -2.49 -12.41 -19.95
C GLN A 372 -1.81 -13.76 -19.64
N ASP A 373 -1.45 -14.51 -20.68
CA ASP A 373 -0.88 -15.86 -20.56
C ASP A 373 0.56 -15.87 -19.99
N ASP A 374 1.23 -14.72 -19.96
CA ASP A 374 2.53 -14.50 -19.34
C ASP A 374 2.45 -14.01 -17.87
N GLY A 375 1.23 -13.87 -17.33
CA GLY A 375 1.00 -13.37 -15.97
C GLY A 375 1.10 -11.85 -15.81
N GLN A 376 1.19 -11.11 -16.92
CA GLN A 376 1.00 -9.66 -16.94
C GLN A 376 -0.47 -9.29 -17.08
N PHE A 377 -0.76 -7.99 -17.01
CA PHE A 377 -2.08 -7.42 -17.23
C PHE A 377 -2.10 -6.52 -18.46
N GLU A 378 -3.10 -6.67 -19.32
CA GLU A 378 -3.45 -5.67 -20.33
C GLU A 378 -4.50 -4.73 -19.74
N THR A 379 -4.25 -3.42 -19.73
CA THR A 379 -5.27 -2.47 -19.24
C THR A 379 -6.40 -2.35 -20.25
N VAL A 380 -7.59 -2.84 -19.89
CA VAL A 380 -8.80 -2.84 -20.74
C VAL A 380 -9.72 -1.65 -20.44
N TRP A 381 -9.56 -1.04 -19.26
CA TRP A 381 -10.28 0.17 -18.89
C TRP A 381 -9.49 1.00 -17.88
N GLU A 382 -9.60 2.31 -17.99
CA GLU A 382 -9.03 3.24 -17.02
C GLU A 382 -9.92 4.47 -16.81
N THR A 383 -9.79 5.09 -15.64
CA THR A 383 -10.40 6.40 -15.39
C THR A 383 -9.74 7.49 -16.23
N SER A 384 -10.53 8.40 -16.82
CA SER A 384 -10.03 9.55 -17.62
C SER A 384 -9.08 10.52 -16.89
N GLY A 385 -8.92 10.37 -15.59
CA GLY A 385 -8.06 11.17 -14.74
C GLY A 385 -7.92 10.51 -13.37
N LEU A 386 -7.33 11.24 -12.42
CA LEU A 386 -7.09 10.71 -11.08
C LEU A 386 -8.33 10.87 -10.19
N VAL A 387 -8.59 9.85 -9.38
CA VAL A 387 -9.64 9.85 -8.36
C VAL A 387 -9.01 10.24 -7.03
N VAL A 388 -9.66 11.16 -6.31
CA VAL A 388 -9.28 11.52 -4.93
C VAL A 388 -9.68 10.39 -3.99
N GLY A 389 -8.75 9.88 -3.18
CA GLY A 389 -9.08 8.86 -2.19
C GLY A 389 -10.03 9.39 -1.15
N ASP A 390 -11.08 8.61 -0.85
CA ASP A 390 -12.07 8.95 0.17
C ASP A 390 -12.02 7.96 1.33
N ALA A 391 -11.86 8.50 2.52
CA ALA A 391 -11.73 7.72 3.74
C ALA A 391 -13.07 7.14 4.19
N TRP A 392 -14.21 7.76 3.85
CA TRP A 392 -15.52 7.37 4.40
C TRP A 392 -16.48 6.99 3.28
N SER A 393 -17.20 5.89 3.47
CA SER A 393 -18.12 5.39 2.45
C SER A 393 -19.42 6.20 2.39
N ASP A 394 -19.76 6.68 1.20
CA ASP A 394 -21.06 7.29 0.88
C ASP A 394 -22.25 6.32 1.01
N TYR A 395 -22.00 5.01 1.08
CA TYR A 395 -23.03 3.97 1.03
C TYR A 395 -23.39 3.39 2.40
N LEU A 396 -22.63 3.73 3.44
CA LEU A 396 -22.90 3.27 4.80
C LEU A 396 -23.55 4.38 5.62
N ASP A 397 -24.68 4.08 6.27
CA ASP A 397 -25.44 5.06 7.06
C ASP A 397 -24.64 5.74 8.19
N GLY A 398 -23.61 5.06 8.73
CA GLY A 398 -22.75 5.61 9.77
C GLY A 398 -21.66 6.56 9.25
N SER A 399 -21.39 6.54 7.94
CA SER A 399 -20.14 7.07 7.38
C SER A 399 -20.37 8.05 6.23
N LYS A 400 -21.52 7.98 5.57
CA LYS A 400 -21.89 8.86 4.44
C LYS A 400 -21.89 10.36 4.74
N ASP A 401 -21.97 10.73 6.02
CA ASP A 401 -21.93 12.13 6.46
C ASP A 401 -20.54 12.53 7.00
N LEU A 402 -19.56 11.62 7.00
CA LEU A 402 -18.22 11.82 7.55
C LEU A 402 -17.24 12.28 6.46
N ILE A 403 -16.36 13.21 6.83
CA ILE A 403 -15.20 13.61 6.01
C ILE A 403 -13.96 13.65 6.89
N ALA A 404 -12.79 13.63 6.25
CA ALA A 404 -11.50 13.82 6.88
C ALA A 404 -10.80 15.07 6.31
N ASP A 405 -10.25 15.91 7.19
CA ASP A 405 -9.34 17.01 6.82
C ASP A 405 -8.45 17.33 8.03
N TRP A 406 -7.17 17.03 7.90
CA TRP A 406 -6.19 17.24 8.96
C TRP A 406 -5.64 18.68 9.01
N ARG A 407 -5.97 19.54 8.04
CA ARG A 407 -5.55 20.93 8.04
C ARG A 407 -6.28 21.73 9.10
N ALA A 408 -5.58 22.70 9.68
CA ALA A 408 -6.21 23.69 10.54
C ALA A 408 -7.22 24.56 9.74
N PRO A 409 -8.37 24.94 10.33
CA PRO A 409 -8.76 24.70 11.73
C PRO A 409 -9.53 23.39 11.97
N LEU A 410 -9.78 22.57 10.94
CA LEU A 410 -10.65 21.38 11.09
C LEU A 410 -9.95 20.26 11.86
N SER A 411 -8.73 19.89 11.44
CA SER A 411 -7.84 18.91 12.09
C SER A 411 -8.58 17.68 12.63
N CYS A 412 -9.37 17.03 11.77
CA CYS A 412 -10.27 15.96 12.15
C CYS A 412 -10.31 14.85 11.09
N GLY A 413 -10.19 13.59 11.54
CA GLY A 413 -10.31 12.42 10.67
C GLY A 413 -11.74 11.95 10.41
N ASN A 414 -12.72 12.37 11.21
CA ASN A 414 -14.11 11.89 11.16
C ASN A 414 -15.12 13.01 11.43
N PHE A 415 -14.98 14.13 10.72
CA PHE A 415 -15.88 15.26 10.87
C PHE A 415 -17.24 14.93 10.27
N ASN A 416 -18.28 14.93 11.10
CA ASN A 416 -19.64 14.72 10.65
C ASN A 416 -20.25 16.02 10.12
N THR A 417 -20.45 16.10 8.81
CA THR A 417 -20.96 17.27 8.09
C THR A 417 -22.41 17.60 8.43
N ALA A 418 -23.22 16.61 8.79
CA ALA A 418 -24.63 16.81 9.19
C ALA A 418 -24.77 17.45 10.59
N THR A 419 -23.86 17.13 11.51
CA THR A 419 -23.90 17.62 12.90
C THR A 419 -22.91 18.74 13.18
N GLY A 420 -21.94 18.96 12.29
CA GLY A 420 -20.87 19.93 12.45
C GLY A 420 -19.87 19.58 13.57
N LYS A 421 -19.71 18.29 13.89
CA LYS A 421 -18.88 17.81 14.99
C LYS A 421 -17.78 16.89 14.49
N CYS A 422 -16.57 17.09 14.99
CA CYS A 422 -15.53 16.07 14.92
C CYS A 422 -15.89 14.92 15.86
N GLY A 423 -15.80 13.68 15.38
CA GLY A 423 -15.88 12.52 16.26
C GLY A 423 -14.74 12.53 17.28
N GLY A 424 -14.90 11.76 18.37
CA GLY A 424 -13.78 11.53 19.28
C GLY A 424 -12.60 10.90 18.53
N SER A 425 -11.38 11.20 18.98
CA SER A 425 -10.14 10.61 18.48
C SER A 425 -10.23 9.06 18.50
N GLY A 426 -10.10 8.44 17.33
CA GLY A 426 -9.98 6.99 17.15
C GLY A 426 -11.28 6.26 16.80
N SER A 427 -11.44 5.93 15.51
CA SER A 427 -12.18 4.73 15.05
C SER A 427 -11.21 3.89 14.23
#